data_AF-A0A9X7BR39-F1
#
_entry.id   AF-A0A9X7BR39-F1
#
_cell.length_a   1.000
_cell.length_b   1.000
_cell.length_c   1.000
_cell.angle_alpha   90.00
_cell.angle_beta   90.00
_cell.angle_gamma   90.00
#
_symmetry.space_group_name_H-M   'P 1'
#
loop_
_entity.id
_entity.type
_entity.pdbx_description
1 polymer ?
#
loop_
_entity_poly.entity_id
_entity_poly.type
_entity_poly.pdbx_seq_one_letter_code
_entity_poly.pdbx_strand_id
1 'polypeptide(L)'
;MMVIRSVRIKGEHMMKNKYVVAISLMILAIISLTIHASNSKVGADGFLEEPFFFLVPISYILFLSGIGVLLFGFITSKLKKGNR
;
A
#
# COMPACT_ATOMS: atom_id res chain seq x y z
N MET A 1 35.96 -6.55 7.64
CA MET A 1 35.36 -5.52 6.76
C MET A 1 34.29 -6.06 5.80
N MET A 2 34.45 -7.29 5.27
CA MET A 2 33.51 -7.93 4.34
C MET A 2 32.12 -8.24 4.94
N VAL A 3 32.06 -8.69 6.20
CA VAL A 3 30.81 -9.01 6.92
C VAL A 3 29.91 -7.77 7.08
N ILE A 4 30.49 -6.62 7.42
CA ILE A 4 29.76 -5.37 7.62
C ILE A 4 29.16 -4.85 6.30
N ARG A 5 29.87 -5.01 5.18
CA ARG A 5 29.32 -4.70 3.84
C ARG A 5 28.16 -5.63 3.49
N SER A 6 28.27 -6.93 3.75
CA SER A 6 27.20 -7.89 3.44
C SER A 6 25.92 -7.63 4.28
N VAL A 7 26.08 -7.36 5.58
CA VAL A 7 24.95 -7.00 6.46
C VAL A 7 24.28 -5.69 6.01
N ARG A 8 25.07 -4.70 5.56
CA ARG A 8 24.54 -3.44 5.02
C ARG A 8 23.73 -3.64 3.73
N ILE A 9 24.26 -4.40 2.77
CA ILE A 9 23.60 -4.71 1.48
C ILE A 9 22.29 -5.47 1.71
N LYS A 10 22.29 -6.46 2.61
CA LYS A 10 21.10 -7.25 2.97
C LYS A 10 20.01 -6.37 3.61
N GLY A 11 20.41 -5.42 4.47
CA GLY A 11 19.51 -4.44 5.06
C GLY A 11 18.88 -3.48 4.04
N GLU A 12 19.66 -2.98 3.09
CA GLU A 12 19.15 -2.10 2.01
C GLU A 12 18.16 -2.84 1.08
N HIS A 13 18.46 -4.09 0.73
CA HIS A 13 17.55 -4.93 -0.06
C HIS A 13 16.23 -5.21 0.68
N MET A 14 16.32 -5.52 1.97
CA MET A 14 15.15 -5.78 2.82
C MET A 14 14.28 -4.54 3.04
N MET A 15 14.86 -3.33 2.99
CA MET A 15 14.10 -2.08 3.03
C MET A 15 13.43 -1.77 1.68
N LYS A 16 14.11 -2.02 0.55
CA LYS A 16 13.52 -1.87 -0.81
C LYS A 16 12.29 -2.74 -1.02
N ASN A 17 12.31 -4.02 -0.60
CA ASN A 17 11.17 -4.91 -0.74
C ASN A 17 9.91 -4.40 0.00
N LYS A 18 10.06 -3.75 1.15
CA LYS A 18 8.92 -3.24 1.93
C LYS A 18 8.17 -2.13 1.18
N TYR A 19 8.90 -1.25 0.50
CA TYR A 19 8.30 -0.19 -0.31
C TYR A 19 7.61 -0.76 -1.55
N VAL A 20 8.19 -1.77 -2.19
CA VAL A 20 7.56 -2.46 -3.33
C VAL A 20 6.24 -3.10 -2.90
N VAL A 21 6.22 -3.82 -1.76
CA VAL A 21 5.00 -4.41 -1.21
C VAL A 21 3.95 -3.34 -0.89
N ALA A 22 4.35 -2.22 -0.28
CA ALA A 22 3.42 -1.12 0.02
C ALA A 22 2.81 -0.53 -1.26
N ILE A 23 3.61 -0.31 -2.30
CA ILE A 23 3.14 0.20 -3.60
C ILE A 23 2.19 -0.81 -4.25
N SER A 24 2.50 -2.11 -4.20
CA SER A 24 1.61 -3.16 -4.72
C SER A 24 0.26 -3.17 -4.00
N LEU A 25 0.23 -3.00 -2.67
CA LEU A 25 -1.02 -2.89 -1.90
C LEU A 25 -1.84 -1.66 -2.31
N MET A 26 -1.19 -0.52 -2.53
CA MET A 26 -1.87 0.70 -2.97
C MET A 26 -2.44 0.56 -4.39
N ILE A 27 -1.70 -0.06 -5.31
CA ILE A 27 -2.19 -0.35 -6.67
C ILE A 27 -3.40 -1.29 -6.60
N LEU A 28 -3.34 -2.34 -5.76
CA LEU A 28 -4.44 -3.28 -5.57
C LEU A 28 -5.69 -2.60 -4.98
N ALA A 29 -5.50 -1.65 -4.06
CA ALA A 29 -6.59 -0.84 -3.52
C ALA A 29 -7.28 0.02 -4.60
N ILE A 30 -6.50 0.69 -5.44
CA ILE A 30 -7.01 1.50 -6.54
C ILE A 30 -7.77 0.63 -7.54
N ILE A 31 -7.23 -0.52 -7.91
CA ILE A 31 -7.90 -1.47 -8.81
C ILE A 31 -9.25 -1.92 -8.21
N SER A 32 -9.29 -2.26 -6.91
CA SER A 32 -10.54 -2.63 -6.24
C SER A 32 -11.59 -1.52 -6.33
N LEU A 33 -11.20 -0.29 -6.02
CA LEU A 33 -12.12 0.85 -6.06
C LEU A 33 -12.62 1.11 -7.49
N THR A 34 -11.73 1.03 -8.48
CA THR A 34 -12.08 1.20 -9.90
C THR A 34 -13.04 0.11 -10.37
N ILE A 35 -12.84 -1.15 -9.98
CA ILE A 35 -13.75 -2.26 -10.33
C ILE A 35 -15.14 -2.00 -9.73
N HIS A 36 -15.21 -1.65 -8.45
CA HIS A 36 -16.49 -1.32 -7.81
C HIS A 36 -17.18 -0.15 -8.53
N ALA A 37 -16.50 0.98 -8.69
CA ALA A 37 -17.07 2.18 -9.32
C ALA A 37 -17.50 1.97 -10.78
N SER A 38 -16.79 1.11 -11.53
CA SER A 38 -17.07 0.86 -12.96
C SER A 38 -18.20 -0.14 -13.19
N ASN A 39 -18.55 -0.94 -12.18
CA ASN A 39 -19.62 -1.95 -12.27
C ASN A 39 -20.90 -1.53 -11.54
N SER A 40 -20.86 -0.49 -10.70
CA SER A 40 -22.06 0.09 -10.10
C SER A 40 -22.99 0.67 -11.16
N LYS A 41 -24.28 0.35 -11.08
CA LYS A 41 -25.31 0.77 -12.02
C LYS A 41 -26.57 1.19 -11.26
N VAL A 42 -27.40 2.01 -11.90
CA VAL A 42 -28.74 2.29 -11.40
C VAL A 42 -29.70 1.30 -12.05
N GLY A 43 -30.39 0.52 -11.22
CA GLY A 43 -31.42 -0.44 -11.62
C GLY A 43 -32.65 0.26 -12.20
N ALA A 44 -33.48 -0.50 -12.90
CA ALA A 44 -34.70 0.02 -13.53
C ALA A 44 -35.76 0.49 -12.50
N ASP A 45 -35.62 0.03 -11.26
CA ASP A 45 -36.39 0.42 -10.08
C ASP A 45 -35.86 1.72 -9.42
N GLY A 46 -34.80 2.31 -9.96
CA GLY A 46 -34.16 3.52 -9.44
C GLY A 46 -33.22 3.25 -8.26
N PHE A 47 -33.00 1.99 -7.87
CA PHE A 47 -32.04 1.65 -6.82
C PHE A 47 -30.63 1.51 -7.39
N LEU A 48 -29.63 1.78 -6.56
CA LEU A 48 -28.23 1.60 -6.92
C LEU A 48 -27.85 0.13 -6.72
N GLU A 49 -27.52 -0.55 -7.81
CA GLU A 49 -26.94 -1.89 -7.79
C GLU A 49 -25.43 -1.77 -7.72
N GLU A 50 -24.86 -2.13 -6.57
CA GLU A 50 -23.43 -2.04 -6.28
C GLU A 50 -22.81 -3.44 -6.19
N PRO A 51 -22.49 -4.07 -7.33
CA PRO A 51 -21.71 -5.29 -7.31
C PRO A 51 -20.36 -5.01 -6.63
N PHE A 52 -19.90 -5.97 -5.84
CA PHE A 52 -18.63 -5.88 -5.14
C PHE A 52 -18.54 -4.74 -4.11
N PHE A 53 -19.65 -4.32 -3.48
CA PHE A 53 -19.66 -3.32 -2.40
C PHE A 53 -18.59 -3.56 -1.31
N PHE A 54 -18.29 -4.82 -1.01
CA PHE A 54 -17.24 -5.20 -0.05
C PHE A 54 -15.82 -4.78 -0.46
N LEU A 55 -15.55 -4.51 -1.74
CA LEU A 55 -14.26 -3.98 -2.20
C LEU A 55 -13.99 -2.57 -1.66
N VAL A 56 -15.03 -1.79 -1.36
CA VAL A 56 -14.87 -0.42 -0.86
C VAL A 56 -14.17 -0.41 0.51
N PRO A 57 -14.68 -1.07 1.57
CA PRO A 57 -13.97 -1.20 2.84
C PRO A 57 -12.56 -1.80 2.70
N ILE A 58 -12.41 -2.83 1.87
CA ILE A 58 -11.12 -3.52 1.67
C ILE A 58 -10.10 -2.58 1.02
N SER A 59 -10.52 -1.78 0.03
CA SER A 59 -9.65 -0.82 -0.65
C SER A 59 -9.07 0.20 0.33
N TYR A 60 -9.87 0.69 1.28
CA TYR A 60 -9.39 1.62 2.31
C TYR A 60 -8.36 0.98 3.23
N ILE A 61 -8.58 -0.26 3.68
CA ILE A 61 -7.63 -0.97 4.56
C ILE A 61 -6.29 -1.17 3.83
N LEU A 62 -6.33 -1.62 2.58
CA LEU A 62 -5.13 -1.84 1.76
C LEU A 62 -4.38 -0.52 1.51
N PHE A 63 -5.10 0.55 1.18
CA PHE A 63 -4.51 1.86 0.91
C PHE A 63 -3.87 2.47 2.16
N LEU A 64 -4.57 2.45 3.30
CA LEU A 64 -4.04 2.92 4.59
C LEU A 64 -2.83 2.09 5.05
N SER A 65 -2.86 0.78 4.85
CA SER A 65 -1.73 -0.09 5.14
C SER A 65 -0.50 0.29 4.30
N GLY A 66 -0.68 0.58 3.01
CA GLY A 66 0.39 1.05 2.14
C GLY A 66 0.99 2.38 2.62
N ILE A 67 0.13 3.36 2.92
CA ILE A 67 0.55 4.67 3.45
C ILE A 67 1.31 4.52 4.77
N GLY A 68 0.84 3.67 5.68
CA GLY A 68 1.49 3.43 6.97
C GLY A 68 2.94 2.96 6.82
N VAL A 69 3.18 2.01 5.90
CA VAL A 69 4.53 1.51 5.61
C VAL A 69 5.42 2.61 5.02
N LEU A 70 4.89 3.44 4.11
CA LEU A 70 5.63 4.57 3.53
C LEU A 70 6.02 5.59 4.59
N LEU A 71 5.07 6.02 5.43
CA LEU A 71 5.30 7.00 6.49
C LEU A 71 6.27 6.47 7.55
N PHE A 72 6.10 5.22 7.98
CA PHE A 72 7.01 4.60 8.96
C PHE A 72 8.44 4.50 8.41
N GLY A 73 8.59 4.11 7.15
CA GLY A 73 9.87 4.10 6.46
C GLY A 73 10.51 5.50 6.40
N PHE A 74 9.72 6.52 6.09
CA PHE A 74 10.17 7.91 6.03
C PHE A 74 10.64 8.42 7.40
N ILE A 75 9.84 8.25 8.46
CA ILE A 75 10.17 8.70 9.82
C ILE A 75 11.44 8.00 10.31
N THR A 76 11.54 6.68 10.17
CA THR A 76 12.73 5.92 10.58
C THR A 76 13.99 6.38 9.84
N SER A 77 13.87 6.74 8.56
CA SER A 77 15.01 7.26 7.78
C SER A 77 15.49 8.62 8.27
N LYS A 78 14.58 9.51 8.67
CA LYS A 78 14.89 10.83 9.21
C LYS A 78 15.54 10.73 10.60
N LEU A 79 15.00 9.88 11.48
CA LEU A 79 15.55 9.62 12.81
C LEU A 79 16.98 9.05 12.74
N LYS A 80 17.23 8.10 11.84
CA LYS A 80 18.57 7.53 11.64
C LYS A 80 19.60 8.55 11.12
N LYS A 81 19.14 9.60 10.43
CA LYS A 81 20.02 10.66 9.90
C LYS A 81 20.38 11.72 10.94
N GLY A 82 19.56 11.93 11.97
CA GLY A 82 19.85 12.88 13.06
C GLY A 82 20.78 12.33 14.15
N ASN A 83 20.97 11.01 14.22
CA ASN A 83 21.78 10.34 15.24
C ASN A 83 23.20 9.99 14.76
N ARG A 84 23.67 10.64 13.70
CA ARG A 84 25.01 10.54 13.09
C ARG A 84 25.64 11.92 13.04
#